data_AF-A0A523XV48-F1
#
_entry.id   AF-A0A523XV48-F1
#
_cell.length_a   1.000
_cell.length_b   1.000
_cell.length_c   1.000
_cell.angle_alpha   90.00
_cell.angle_beta   90.00
_cell.angle_gamma   90.00
#
_symmetry.space_group_name_H-M   'P 1'
#
loop_
_entity.id
_entity.type
_entity.pdbx_description
1 polymer ?
#
loop_
_entity_poly.entity_id
_entity_poly.type
_entity_poly.pdbx_seq_one_letter_code
_entity_poly.pdbx_strand_id
1 'polypeptide(L)'
;MNVPSIFLGTLIAITSGLLFHLIRGGRMSRLGLYVATAWVAFFVGHMVGSWLEWNFLRLGSLNLFPAMLATILGLISASVLAGPERSPIRRRRRKKPPNKYG
;
A
#
# COMPACT_ATOMS: atom_id res chain seq x y z
N MET A 1 -10.53 -18.90 8.87
CA MET A 1 -11.23 -17.63 8.53
C MET A 1 -12.54 -17.96 7.85
N ASN A 2 -13.63 -17.26 8.22
CA ASN A 2 -14.95 -17.42 7.57
C ASN A 2 -15.11 -16.42 6.41
N VAL A 3 -16.10 -16.65 5.53
CA VAL A 3 -16.35 -15.81 4.35
C VAL A 3 -16.51 -14.31 4.72
N PRO A 4 -17.27 -13.92 5.75
CA PRO A 4 -17.40 -12.52 6.14
C PRO A 4 -16.06 -11.86 6.55
N SER A 5 -15.18 -12.60 7.23
CA SER A 5 -13.87 -12.05 7.64
C SER A 5 -12.96 -11.79 6.45
N ILE A 6 -13.05 -12.59 5.38
CA ILE A 6 -12.27 -12.39 4.15
C ILE A 6 -12.73 -11.12 3.44
N PHE A 7 -14.04 -10.89 3.35
CA PHE A 7 -14.61 -9.66 2.80
C PHE A 7 -14.19 -8.44 3.61
N LEU A 8 -14.35 -8.49 4.94
CA LEU A 8 -13.97 -7.40 5.83
C LEU A 8 -12.47 -7.10 5.74
N GLY A 9 -11.62 -8.14 5.80
CA GLY A 9 -10.17 -8.00 5.68
C GLY A 9 -9.74 -7.40 4.35
N THR A 10 -10.36 -7.84 3.25
CA THR A 10 -10.10 -7.27 1.92
C THR A 10 -10.50 -5.80 1.85
N LEU A 11 -11.67 -5.43 2.38
CA LEU A 11 -12.13 -4.04 2.42
C LEU A 11 -11.19 -3.15 3.24
N ILE A 12 -10.75 -3.60 4.40
CA ILE A 12 -9.80 -2.88 5.25
C ILE A 12 -8.47 -2.71 4.54
N ALA A 13 -7.95 -3.76 3.90
CA ALA A 13 -6.67 -3.71 3.21
C ALA A 13 -6.70 -2.75 2.01
N ILE A 14 -7.75 -2.81 1.19
CA ILE A 14 -7.96 -1.90 0.06
C ILE A 14 -8.04 -0.46 0.57
N THR A 15 -8.88 -0.19 1.56
CA THR A 15 -9.05 1.14 2.17
C THR A 15 -7.72 1.66 2.72
N SER A 16 -6.93 0.79 3.35
CA SER A 16 -5.61 1.15 3.89
C SER A 16 -4.62 1.52 2.79
N GLY A 17 -4.57 0.75 1.70
CA GLY A 17 -3.73 1.06 0.54
C GLY A 17 -4.11 2.36 -0.18
N LEU A 18 -5.42 2.60 -0.32
CA LEU A 18 -5.97 3.86 -0.84
C LEU A 18 -5.64 5.04 0.06
N LEU A 19 -5.89 4.92 1.37
CA LEU A 19 -5.62 5.97 2.35
C LEU A 19 -4.12 6.32 2.37
N PHE A 20 -3.25 5.31 2.34
CA PHE A 20 -1.82 5.52 2.27
C PHE A 20 -1.40 6.22 0.96
N HIS A 21 -2.00 5.86 -0.18
CA HIS A 21 -1.79 6.56 -1.44
C HIS A 21 -2.20 8.03 -1.36
N LEU A 22 -3.34 8.34 -0.72
CA LEU A 22 -3.82 9.70 -0.53
C LEU A 22 -2.89 10.54 0.36
N ILE A 23 -2.39 9.95 1.46
CA ILE A 23 -1.45 10.62 2.37
C ILE A 23 -0.09 10.87 1.69
N ARG A 24 0.42 9.89 0.94
CA ARG A 24 1.73 9.99 0.29
C ARG A 24 1.70 10.89 -0.95
N GLY A 25 0.55 10.91 -1.64
CA GLY A 25 0.43 11.45 -2.99
C GLY A 25 1.26 10.69 -4.03
N GLY A 26 1.19 11.14 -5.29
CA GLY A 26 2.00 10.60 -6.39
C GLY A 26 1.17 10.18 -7.61
N ARG A 27 1.81 9.45 -8.53
CA ARG A 27 1.15 8.96 -9.75
C ARG A 27 0.16 7.84 -9.46
N MET A 28 -0.91 7.79 -10.25
CA MET A 28 -1.92 6.72 -10.22
C MET A 28 -1.32 5.32 -10.38
N SER A 29 -0.18 5.18 -11.07
CA SER A 29 0.54 3.90 -11.20
C SER A 29 1.02 3.32 -9.86
N ARG A 30 1.19 4.15 -8.83
CA ARG A 30 1.59 3.69 -7.48
C ARG A 30 0.39 3.19 -6.66
N LEU A 31 -0.83 3.55 -7.03
CA LEU A 31 -2.04 3.11 -6.33
C LEU A 31 -2.15 1.58 -6.33
N GLY A 32 -2.00 0.96 -7.50
CA GLY A 32 -2.06 -0.51 -7.62
C GLY A 32 -1.01 -1.22 -6.77
N LEU A 33 0.21 -0.65 -6.71
CA LEU A 33 1.30 -1.19 -5.88
C LEU A 33 0.96 -1.11 -4.38
N TYR A 34 0.42 0.02 -3.90
CA TYR A 34 0.05 0.16 -2.49
C TYR A 34 -1.15 -0.70 -2.11
N VAL A 35 -2.17 -0.80 -2.96
CA VAL A 35 -3.34 -1.66 -2.72
C VAL A 35 -2.93 -3.13 -2.70
N ALA A 36 -2.16 -3.60 -3.68
CA ALA A 36 -1.68 -4.98 -3.73
C ALA A 36 -0.79 -5.31 -2.52
N THR A 37 0.11 -4.40 -2.16
CA THR A 37 0.98 -4.56 -0.98
C THR A 37 0.17 -4.63 0.30
N ALA A 38 -0.80 -3.71 0.48
CA ALA A 38 -1.65 -3.71 1.67
C ALA A 38 -2.45 -5.01 1.78
N TRP A 39 -2.97 -5.50 0.67
CA TRP A 39 -3.70 -6.77 0.62
C TRP A 39 -2.83 -7.95 1.07
N VAL A 40 -1.65 -8.14 0.45
CA VAL A 40 -0.73 -9.23 0.81
C VAL A 40 -0.28 -9.11 2.27
N ALA A 41 0.17 -7.93 2.68
CA ALA A 41 0.68 -7.70 4.02
C ALA A 41 -0.40 -7.92 5.11
N PHE A 42 -1.65 -7.53 4.84
CA PHE A 42 -2.77 -7.73 5.76
C PHE A 42 -3.04 -9.21 6.02
N PHE A 43 -3.18 -10.02 4.95
CA PHE A 43 -3.45 -11.45 5.09
C PHE A 43 -2.27 -12.20 5.73
N VAL A 44 -1.03 -11.85 5.36
CA VAL A 44 0.17 -12.41 6.00
C VAL A 44 0.20 -12.07 7.50
N GLY A 45 -0.02 -10.81 7.87
CA GLY A 45 -0.07 -10.40 9.27
C GLY A 45 -1.18 -11.12 10.06
N HIS A 46 -2.34 -11.31 9.45
CA HIS A 46 -3.42 -12.07 10.05
C HIS A 46 -3.03 -13.55 10.31
N MET A 47 -2.36 -14.19 9.35
CA MET A 47 -1.89 -15.58 9.47
C MET A 47 -0.83 -15.70 10.57
N VAL A 48 0.16 -14.81 10.59
CA VAL A 48 1.19 -14.74 11.64
C VAL A 48 0.53 -14.53 13.00
N GLY A 49 -0.44 -13.62 13.10
CA GLY A 49 -1.22 -13.40 14.32
C GLY A 49 -2.01 -14.64 14.77
N SER A 50 -2.44 -15.48 13.82
CA SER A 50 -3.13 -16.73 14.14
C SER A 50 -2.18 -17.76 14.72
N TRP A 51 -0.94 -17.82 14.21
CA TRP A 51 0.08 -18.74 14.71
C TRP A 51 0.64 -18.33 16.08
N LEU A 52 0.75 -17.03 16.34
CA LEU A 52 1.17 -16.50 17.64
C LEU A 52 0.05 -16.49 18.68
N GLU A 53 -1.14 -17.01 18.34
CA GLU A 53 -2.35 -16.98 19.19
C GLU A 53 -2.64 -15.57 19.74
N TRP A 54 -2.41 -14.56 18.91
CA TRP A 54 -2.47 -13.18 19.35
C TRP A 54 -3.93 -12.74 19.51
N ASN A 55 -4.40 -12.70 20.76
CA ASN A 55 -5.78 -12.35 21.09
C ASN A 55 -6.06 -10.84 21.16
N PHE A 56 -5.03 -10.00 20.98
CA PHE A 56 -5.18 -8.55 21.08
C PHE A 56 -5.89 -7.99 19.83
N LEU A 57 -6.97 -7.22 20.03
CA LEU A 57 -7.76 -6.61 18.95
C LEU A 57 -8.21 -7.65 17.90
N ARG A 58 -8.90 -8.68 18.37
CA ARG A 58 -9.44 -9.75 17.54
C ARG A 58 -10.92 -9.50 17.26
N LEU A 59 -11.31 -9.40 16.00
CA LEU A 59 -12.71 -9.26 15.58
C LEU A 59 -13.19 -10.60 14.99
N GLY A 60 -13.91 -11.37 15.80
CA GLY A 60 -14.34 -12.71 15.43
C GLY A 60 -13.14 -13.61 15.14
N SER A 61 -13.02 -14.09 13.89
CA SER A 61 -11.87 -14.90 13.46
C SER A 61 -10.68 -14.09 12.96
N LEU A 62 -10.79 -12.76 12.91
CA LEU A 62 -9.81 -11.87 12.30
C LEU A 62 -8.90 -11.22 13.36
N ASN A 63 -7.62 -11.57 13.33
CA ASN A 63 -6.58 -10.90 14.14
C ASN A 63 -6.22 -9.55 13.49
N LEU A 64 -6.93 -8.48 13.86
CA LEU A 64 -6.76 -7.18 13.21
C LEU A 64 -5.46 -6.50 13.56
N PHE A 65 -5.03 -6.55 14.81
CA PHE A 65 -3.80 -5.90 15.22
C PHE A 65 -2.57 -6.35 14.42
N PRO A 66 -2.24 -7.66 14.37
CA PRO A 66 -1.09 -8.11 13.59
C PRO A 66 -1.28 -7.91 12.08
N ALA A 67 -2.52 -7.99 11.58
CA ALA A 67 -2.82 -7.67 10.18
C ALA A 67 -2.55 -6.19 9.83
N MET A 68 -3.01 -5.27 10.68
CA MET A 68 -2.80 -3.83 10.51
C MET A 68 -1.31 -3.48 10.65
N LEU A 69 -0.63 -4.04 11.65
CA LEU A 69 0.79 -3.79 11.87
C LEU A 69 1.62 -4.24 10.66
N ALA A 70 1.38 -5.45 10.15
CA ALA A 70 2.02 -5.93 8.93
C ALA A 70 1.70 -5.05 7.72
N THR A 71 0.45 -4.60 7.58
CA THR A 71 0.01 -3.71 6.50
C THR A 71 0.77 -2.39 6.50
N ILE A 72 0.89 -1.74 7.66
CA ILE A 72 1.62 -0.48 7.82
C ILE A 72 3.10 -0.68 7.45
N LEU A 73 3.73 -1.73 7.97
CA LEU A 73 5.12 -2.05 7.66
C LEU A 73 5.32 -2.31 6.16
N GLY A 74 4.47 -3.12 5.55
CA GLY A 74 4.51 -3.44 4.13
C GLY A 74 4.36 -2.19 3.25
N LEU A 75 3.42 -1.31 3.58
CA LEU A 75 3.21 -0.05 2.86
C LEU A 75 4.41 0.89 2.98
N ILE A 76 5.01 1.00 4.17
CA ILE A 76 6.23 1.78 4.37
C ILE A 76 7.35 1.20 3.52
N SER A 77 7.60 -0.11 3.57
CA SER A 77 8.63 -0.77 2.76
C SER A 77 8.41 -0.53 1.26
N ALA A 78 7.18 -0.72 0.78
CA ALA A 78 6.82 -0.47 -0.61
C ALA A 78 7.02 1.00 -1.01
N SER A 79 6.72 1.94 -0.11
CA SER A 79 6.92 3.37 -0.36
C SER A 79 8.39 3.76 -0.47
N VAL A 80 9.26 3.11 0.29
CA VAL A 80 10.71 3.31 0.26
C VAL A 80 11.28 2.72 -1.04
N LEU A 81 10.87 1.50 -1.37
CA LEU A 81 11.29 0.81 -2.60
C LEU A 81 10.82 1.53 -3.88
N ALA A 82 9.63 2.12 -3.87
CA ALA A 82 9.09 2.89 -5.00
C ALA A 82 9.87 4.19 -5.29
N GLY A 83 10.67 4.68 -4.33
CA GLY A 83 11.53 5.85 -4.47
C GLY A 83 10.81 7.19 -4.70
N PRO A 84 11.54 8.32 -4.72
CA PRO A 84 10.97 9.64 -4.95
C PRO A 84 10.42 9.77 -6.38
N GLU A 85 9.23 10.34 -6.52
CA GLU A 85 8.59 10.58 -7.82
C GLU A 85 9.42 11.59 -8.64
N ARG A 86 10.05 11.15 -9.74
CA ARG A 86 10.71 12.08 -10.67
C ARG A 86 9.63 12.80 -11.49
N SER A 87 9.39 14.08 -11.19
CA SER A 87 8.40 14.90 -11.87
C SER A 87 8.53 14.85 -13.40
N PRO A 88 7.44 14.56 -14.15
CA PRO A 88 7.46 14.49 -15.62
C PRO A 88 7.75 15.86 -16.27
N ILE A 89 7.57 16.97 -15.53
CA ILE A 89 7.79 18.33 -16.03
C ILE A 89 9.24 18.53 -16.50
N ARG A 90 10.21 17.86 -15.85
CA ARG A 90 11.64 17.99 -16.21
C ARG A 90 11.99 17.35 -17.56
N ARG A 91 11.21 16.37 -18.03
CA ARG A 91 11.43 15.76 -19.36
C ARG A 91 10.98 16.66 -20.51
N ARG A 92 9.98 17.51 -20.31
CA ARG A 92 9.46 18.40 -21.37
C ARG A 92 10.41 19.56 -21.67
N ARG A 93 11.14 20.07 -20.67
CA ARG A 93 12.13 21.15 -20.85
C ARG A 93 13.37 20.74 -21.65
N ARG A 94 13.70 19.45 -21.72
CA ARG A 94 14.88 18.94 -22.45
C ARG A 94 14.64 18.73 -23.95
N LYS A 95 13.39 18.88 -24.42
CA LYS A 95 13.01 18.70 -25.83
C LYS A 95 12.79 20.02 -26.58
N LYS A 96 13.30 21.16 -26.10
CA LYS A 96 13.35 22.38 -26.92
C LYS A 96 14.66 22.33 -27.72
N PRO A 97 14.65 22.08 -29.04
CA PRO A 97 15.87 22.17 -29.83
C PRO A 97 16.40 23.62 -29.76
N PRO A 98 17.73 23.83 -29.81
CA PRO A 98 18.29 25.17 -29.90
C PRO A 98 17.72 25.85 -31.15
N ASN A 99 17.24 27.09 -30.98
CA ASN A 99 16.74 27.91 -32.08
C ASN A 99 17.89 28.12 -33.08
N LYS A 100 17.78 27.54 -34.28
CA LYS A 100 18.81 27.58 -35.33
C LYS A 100 18.70 28.80 -36.27
N TYR A 101 17.98 29.83 -35.87
CA TYR A 101 17.82 31.06 -36.65
C TYR A 101 18.17 32.27 -35.77
N GLY A 102 19.46 32.58 -35.75
CA GLY A 102 20.09 33.79 -35.24
C GLY A 102 21.21 34.17 -36.19
#